data_AF-A0A934A9F9-F1
#
_entry.id   AF-A0A934A9F9-F1
#
_cell.length_a   1.000
_cell.length_b   1.000
_cell.length_c   1.000
_cell.angle_alpha   90.00
_cell.angle_beta   90.00
_cell.angle_gamma   90.00
#
_symmetry.space_group_name_H-M   'P 1'
#
loop_
_entity.id
_entity.type
_entity.pdbx_description
1 polymer ?
#
loop_
_entity_poly.entity_id
_entity_poly.type
_entity_poly.pdbx_seq_one_letter_code
_entity_poly.pdbx_strand_id
1 'polypeptide(L)'
;MGIFKEEAETKRMIFNIRDDLANRLLLAKEEARSMGKRLDIETTINKAIEKFLQKAEKRIKEEKKKQGVFLQSLKNKSTDGVLPDSKDIVESVFSEENQ
;
A
#
# COMPACT_ATOMS: atom_id res chain seq x y z
N MET A 1 -12.46 -11.81 -36.76
CA MET A 1 -11.64 -11.52 -35.56
C MET A 1 -12.52 -10.78 -34.57
N GLY A 2 -13.14 -11.52 -33.64
CA GLY A 2 -14.04 -10.94 -32.65
C GLY A 2 -13.23 -10.22 -31.58
N ILE A 3 -13.45 -8.92 -31.43
CA ILE A 3 -12.90 -8.12 -30.35
C ILE A 3 -13.65 -8.55 -29.09
N PHE A 4 -13.14 -9.57 -28.40
CA PHE A 4 -13.59 -9.88 -27.04
C PHE A 4 -13.24 -8.66 -26.17
N LYS A 5 -14.26 -7.91 -25.74
CA LYS A 5 -14.09 -6.95 -24.65
C LYS A 5 -13.68 -7.75 -23.44
N GLU A 6 -12.52 -7.48 -22.86
CA GLU A 6 -12.16 -7.98 -21.54
C GLU A 6 -13.26 -7.53 -20.57
N GLU A 7 -14.10 -8.47 -20.14
CA GLU A 7 -15.06 -8.21 -19.09
C GLU A 7 -14.29 -7.91 -17.81
N ALA A 8 -14.57 -6.76 -17.19
CA ALA A 8 -13.93 -6.38 -15.95
C ALA A 8 -14.35 -7.37 -14.86
N GLU A 9 -13.43 -8.26 -14.49
CA GLU A 9 -13.64 -9.23 -13.43
C GLU A 9 -13.78 -8.49 -12.09
N THR A 10 -14.98 -8.53 -11.49
CA THR A 10 -15.26 -7.83 -10.24
C THR A 10 -15.25 -8.82 -9.07
N LYS A 11 -14.48 -8.49 -8.02
CA LYS A 11 -14.44 -9.27 -6.78
C LYS A 11 -15.14 -8.51 -5.67
N ARG A 12 -16.13 -9.14 -5.03
CA ARG A 12 -16.81 -8.56 -3.86
C ARG A 12 -15.94 -8.70 -2.62
N MET A 13 -15.70 -7.59 -1.93
CA MET A 13 -14.95 -7.54 -0.69
C MET A 13 -15.83 -6.96 0.42
N ILE A 14 -15.77 -7.55 1.61
CA ILE A 14 -16.42 -7.06 2.82
C ILE A 14 -15.32 -6.75 3.82
N PHE A 15 -15.31 -5.53 4.36
CA PHE A 15 -14.32 -5.08 5.31
C PHE A 15 -14.99 -4.42 6.50
N ASN A 16 -14.37 -4.58 7.67
CA ASN A 16 -14.79 -3.90 8.88
C ASN A 16 -14.17 -2.49 8.88
N ILE A 17 -15.00 -1.48 9.11
CA ILE A 17 -14.55 -0.11 9.36
C ILE A 17 -14.85 0.29 10.79
N ARG A 18 -14.15 1.33 11.26
CA ARG A 18 -14.49 1.94 12.54
C ARG A 18 -15.90 2.52 12.49
N ASP A 19 -16.59 2.42 13.63
CA ASP A 19 -17.99 2.83 13.78
C ASP A 19 -18.20 4.33 13.47
N ASP A 20 -17.26 5.18 13.89
CA ASP A 20 -17.29 6.62 13.59
C ASP A 20 -17.26 6.93 12.09
N LEU A 21 -16.49 6.16 11.30
CA LEU A 21 -16.46 6.29 9.85
C LEU A 21 -17.73 5.76 9.19
N ALA A 22 -18.29 4.67 9.72
CA ALA A 22 -19.56 4.12 9.24
C ALA A 22 -20.70 5.12 9.43
N ASN A 23 -20.80 5.70 10.63
CA ASN A 23 -21.82 6.70 10.95
C ASN A 23 -21.70 7.94 10.06
N ARG A 24 -20.47 8.44 9.85
CA ARG A 24 -20.24 9.57 8.93
C ARG A 24 -20.60 9.25 7.48
N LEU A 25 -20.35 8.03 7.02
CA LEU A 25 -20.71 7.60 5.67
C LEU A 25 -22.24 7.55 5.49
N LEU A 26 -22.96 7.06 6.51
CA LEU A 26 -24.42 7.03 6.52
C LEU A 26 -25.02 8.43 6.48
N LEU A 27 -24.55 9.34 7.33
CA LEU A 27 -24.99 10.74 7.33
C LEU A 27 -24.75 11.42 5.97
N ALA A 28 -23.55 11.27 5.41
CA ALA A 28 -23.23 11.84 4.10
C ALA A 28 -24.14 11.28 2.97
N LYS A 29 -24.53 10.00 3.07
CA LYS A 29 -25.47 9.38 2.13
C LYS A 29 -26.88 9.94 2.27
N GLU A 30 -27.35 10.18 3.49
CA GLU A 30 -28.66 10.77 3.78
C GLU A 30 -28.72 12.23 3.32
N GLU A 31 -27.69 13.02 3.58
CA GLU A 31 -27.57 14.40 3.10
C GLU A 31 -27.54 14.47 1.57
N ALA A 32 -26.78 13.61 0.90
CA ALA A 32 -26.78 13.57 -0.56
C ALA A 32 -28.20 13.28 -1.09
N ARG A 33 -28.92 12.36 -0.43
CA ARG A 33 -30.29 12.00 -0.79
C ARG A 33 -31.28 13.14 -0.55
N SER A 34 -31.15 13.90 0.53
CA SER A 34 -32.00 15.08 0.77
C SER A 34 -31.80 16.17 -0.29
N MET A 35 -30.62 16.25 -0.88
CA MET A 35 -30.30 17.13 -2.01
C MET A 35 -30.72 16.56 -3.38
N GLY A 36 -31.44 15.43 -3.42
CA GLY A 36 -31.86 14.77 -4.66
C GLY A 36 -30.74 14.08 -5.43
N LYS A 37 -29.56 13.89 -4.81
CA LYS A 37 -28.40 13.22 -5.42
C LYS A 37 -28.17 11.84 -4.80
N ARG A 38 -27.63 10.92 -5.59
CA ARG A 38 -27.16 9.63 -5.08
C ARG A 38 -25.64 9.71 -4.89
N LEU A 39 -25.17 9.40 -3.69
CA LEU A 39 -23.74 9.23 -3.45
C LEU A 39 -23.30 7.88 -4.04
N ASP A 40 -22.44 7.93 -5.06
CA ASP A 40 -21.81 6.74 -5.64
C ASP A 40 -20.61 6.32 -4.78
N ILE A 41 -20.93 5.58 -3.73
CA ILE A 41 -19.98 5.09 -2.73
C ILE A 41 -18.99 4.12 -3.38
N GLU A 42 -19.45 3.24 -4.28
CA GLU A 42 -18.64 2.20 -4.88
C GLU A 42 -17.53 2.80 -5.76
N THR A 43 -17.88 3.68 -6.69
CA THR A 43 -16.90 4.36 -7.54
C THR A 43 -15.92 5.18 -6.69
N THR A 44 -16.39 5.80 -5.61
CA THR A 44 -15.54 6.59 -4.71
C THR A 44 -14.56 5.71 -3.95
N ILE A 45 -15.00 4.56 -3.43
CA ILE A 45 -14.16 3.60 -2.74
C ILE A 45 -13.11 3.03 -3.70
N ASN A 46 -13.51 2.64 -4.92
CA ASN A 46 -12.58 2.12 -5.93
C ASN A 46 -11.45 3.11 -6.23
N LYS A 47 -11.79 4.40 -6.43
CA LYS A 47 -10.79 5.47 -6.62
C LYS A 47 -9.89 5.67 -5.40
N ALA A 48 -10.45 5.56 -4.19
CA ALA A 48 -9.68 5.68 -2.96
C ALA A 48 -8.67 4.53 -2.80
N ILE A 49 -9.10 3.29 -3.08
CA ILE A 49 -8.26 2.10 -3.07
C ILE A 49 -7.16 2.22 -4.12
N GLU A 50 -7.48 2.63 -5.35
CA GLU A 50 -6.49 2.80 -6.41
C GLU A 50 -5.39 3.80 -6.01
N LYS A 51 -5.77 4.97 -5.49
CA LYS A 51 -4.80 5.97 -5.00
C LYS A 51 -3.96 5.44 -3.84
N PHE A 52 -4.57 4.69 -2.93
CA PHE A 52 -3.86 4.06 -1.83
C PHE A 52 -2.83 3.05 -2.35
N LEU A 53 -3.22 2.19 -3.29
CA LEU A 53 -2.33 1.20 -3.91
C LEU A 53 -1.17 1.86 -4.65
N GLN A 54 -1.42 2.89 -5.46
CA GLN A 54 -0.35 3.65 -6.12
C GLN A 54 0.67 4.20 -5.12
N LYS A 55 0.20 4.73 -3.98
CA LYS A 55 1.07 5.22 -2.91
C LYS A 55 1.83 4.10 -2.21
N ALA A 56 1.17 2.97 -1.95
CA ALA A 56 1.79 1.79 -1.35
C ALA A 56 2.88 1.21 -2.26
N GLU A 57 2.60 1.04 -3.55
CA GLU A 57 3.56 0.59 -4.55
C GLU A 57 4.76 1.51 -4.68
N LYS A 58 4.54 2.83 -4.66
CA LYS A 58 5.62 3.81 -4.67
C LYS A 58 6.52 3.65 -3.44
N ARG A 59 5.92 3.51 -2.24
CA ARG A 59 6.68 3.27 -1.00
C ARG A 59 7.45 1.96 -1.05
N ILE A 60 6.84 0.87 -1.51
CA ILE A 60 7.51 -0.43 -1.66
C ILE A 60 8.69 -0.31 -2.64
N LYS A 61 8.54 0.42 -3.75
CA LYS A 61 9.63 0.67 -4.70
C LYS A 61 10.76 1.49 -4.08
N GLU A 62 10.44 2.51 -3.28
CA GLU A 62 11.42 3.31 -2.55
C GLU A 62 12.18 2.47 -1.52
N GLU A 63 11.48 1.67 -0.72
CA GLU A 63 12.11 0.77 0.25
C GLU A 63 12.96 -0.31 -0.42
N LYS A 64 12.51 -0.90 -1.53
CA LYS A 64 13.33 -1.82 -2.34
C LYS A 64 14.58 -1.15 -2.90
N LYS A 65 14.49 0.12 -3.32
CA LYS A 65 15.66 0.89 -3.76
C LYS A 65 16.61 1.17 -2.60
N LYS A 66 16.11 1.54 -1.42
CA LYS A 66 16.93 1.74 -0.22
C LYS A 66 17.63 0.44 0.19
N GLN A 67 16.92 -0.69 0.22
CA GLN A 67 17.51 -2.01 0.49
C GLN A 67 18.52 -2.41 -0.57
N GLY A 68 18.25 -2.17 -1.85
CA GLY A 68 19.20 -2.41 -2.93
C GLY A 68 20.47 -1.57 -2.83
N VAL A 69 20.34 -0.28 -2.50
CA VAL A 69 21.47 0.63 -2.25
C VAL A 69 22.21 0.26 -0.97
N PHE A 70 21.51 -0.17 0.08
CA PHE A 70 22.11 -0.66 1.32
C PHE A 70 22.96 -1.91 1.08
N LEU A 71 22.40 -2.92 0.39
CA LEU A 71 23.14 -4.12 0.00
C LEU A 71 24.33 -3.82 -0.92
N GLN A 72 24.19 -2.84 -1.82
CA GLN A 72 25.28 -2.41 -2.70
C GLN A 72 26.36 -1.62 -1.95
N SER A 73 25.99 -0.83 -0.94
CA SER A 73 26.92 -0.13 -0.05
C SER A 73 27.67 -1.07 0.90
N LEU A 74 27.02 -2.13 1.37
CA LEU A 74 27.66 -3.22 2.12
C LEU A 74 28.64 -3.99 1.25
N LYS A 75 28.28 -4.28 -0.01
CA LYS A 75 29.18 -4.91 -0.98
C LYS A 75 30.39 -4.04 -1.32
N ASN A 76 30.20 -2.72 -1.42
CA ASN A 76 31.30 -1.77 -1.64
C ASN A 76 32.19 -1.54 -0.40
N LYS A 77 31.69 -1.80 0.82
CA LYS A 77 32.54 -1.84 2.03
C LYS A 77 33.35 -3.13 2.15
N SER A 78 32.88 -4.24 1.54
CA SER A 78 33.59 -5.53 1.57
C SER A 78 34.83 -5.61 0.67
N THR A 79 35.15 -4.56 -0.11
CA THR A 79 36.42 -4.49 -0.87
C THR A 79 37.65 -4.18 0.00
N ASP A 80 37.45 -3.82 1.28
CA ASP A 80 38.55 -3.67 2.26
C ASP A 80 38.84 -4.97 3.06
N GLY A 81 38.39 -6.13 2.57
CA GLY A 81 38.99 -7.42 2.93
C GLY A 81 38.54 -8.08 4.23
N VAL A 82 37.37 -7.72 4.77
CA VAL A 82 36.74 -8.48 5.87
C VAL A 82 35.25 -8.67 5.55
N LEU A 83 34.85 -9.91 5.22
CA LEU A 83 33.43 -10.26 5.16
C LEU A 83 32.88 -10.34 6.59
N PRO A 84 31.86 -9.55 6.97
CA PRO A 84 31.13 -9.78 8.21
C PRO A 84 30.30 -11.06 8.07
N ASP A 85 30.27 -11.87 9.11
CA ASP A 85 29.49 -13.10 9.14
C ASP A 85 27.99 -12.77 9.05
N SER A 86 27.25 -13.63 8.35
CA SER A 86 25.80 -13.46 8.13
C SER A 86 24.97 -13.25 9.41
N LYS A 87 25.51 -13.57 10.60
CA LYS A 87 24.87 -13.34 11.90
C LYS A 87 24.93 -11.87 12.35
N ASP A 88 26.02 -11.17 12.08
CA ASP A 88 26.22 -9.77 12.51
C ASP A 88 25.29 -8.79 11.76
N ILE A 89 24.90 -9.16 10.54
CA ILE A 89 23.97 -8.38 9.71
C ILE A 89 22.54 -8.47 10.28
N VAL A 90 22.15 -9.63 10.80
CA VAL A 90 20.79 -9.82 11.34
C VAL A 90 20.67 -9.10 12.68
N GLU A 91 21.69 -9.18 13.54
CA GLU A 91 21.69 -8.50 14.84
C GLU A 91 21.68 -6.96 14.75
N SER A 92 22.37 -6.38 13.77
CA SER A 92 22.38 -4.92 13.58
C SER A 92 21.03 -4.38 13.08
N VAL A 93 20.36 -5.09 12.18
CA VAL A 93 19.03 -4.70 11.66
C VAL A 93 17.95 -4.76 12.75
N PHE A 94 17.99 -5.76 13.63
CA PHE A 94 17.02 -5.87 14.73
C PHE A 94 17.30 -4.92 15.90
N SER A 95 18.54 -4.43 16.04
CA SER A 95 18.93 -3.48 17.08
C SER A 95 18.50 -2.04 16.76
N GLU A 96 18.42 -1.67 15.48
CA GLU A 96 17.95 -0.33 15.06
C GLU A 96 16.42 -0.15 15.14
N GLU A 97 15.63 -1.23 15.23
CA GLU A 97 14.16 -1.15 15.37
C GLU A 97 13.67 -0.92 16.82
N ASN A 98 14.56 -0.93 17.83
CA ASN A 98 14.19 -0.84 19.26
C ASN A 98 14.73 0.41 20.00
N GLN A 99 15.03 1.50 19.30
CA GLN A 99 15.27 2.83 19.88
C GLN A 99 14.33 3.86 19.26
#